data_AF-A0A353NBE7-F1
#
_entry.id   AF-A0A353NBE7-F1
#
_cell.length_a   1.000
_cell.length_b   1.000
_cell.length_c   1.000
_cell.angle_alpha   90.00
_cell.angle_beta   90.00
_cell.angle_gamma   90.00
#
_symmetry.space_group_name_H-M   'P 1'
#
loop_
_entity.id
_entity.type
_entity.pdbx_description
1 polymer ?
#
loop_
_entity_poly.entity_id
_entity_poly.type
_entity_poly.pdbx_seq_one_letter_code
_entity_poly.pdbx_strand_id
1 'polypeptide(L)'
;MVMLETEKWIRLSFFLIIFSALAIVEILRPRRRLTVSKAGRWFPNLVLIALNPVAVALIFPVLPTGVALLAAEHNWGLLHHPAIPHWMKIIGGIVLLDLVVYTQHVLHHAVPVLWRLHRVHHTDLDFDLTTGLRFHPLEIVVSMAIKMAAVAA
;
A
#
# COMPACT_ATOMS: atom_id res chain seq x y z
N MET A 1 13.89 -13.64 -11.33
CA MET A 1 13.04 -12.97 -12.34
C MET A 1 11.63 -13.57 -12.42
N VAL A 2 11.49 -14.87 -12.67
CA VAL A 2 10.17 -15.56 -12.73
C VAL A 2 9.31 -15.34 -11.48
N MET A 3 9.89 -15.48 -10.28
CA MET A 3 9.16 -15.30 -9.01
C MET A 3 8.54 -13.89 -8.86
N LEU A 4 9.24 -12.84 -9.28
CA LEU A 4 8.75 -11.45 -9.18
C LEU A 4 7.64 -11.16 -10.19
N GLU A 5 7.69 -11.77 -11.38
CA GLU A 5 6.61 -11.68 -12.36
C GLU A 5 5.35 -12.40 -11.86
N THR A 6 5.50 -13.60 -11.31
CA THR A 6 4.38 -14.33 -10.71
C THR A 6 3.77 -13.57 -9.54
N GLU A 7 4.59 -12.94 -8.68
CA GLU A 7 4.13 -12.10 -7.56
C GLU A 7 3.19 -10.98 -8.03
N LYS A 8 3.56 -10.25 -9.09
CA LYS A 8 2.73 -9.16 -9.64
C LYS A 8 1.34 -9.65 -10.05
N TRP A 9 1.28 -10.76 -10.79
CA TRP A 9 0.02 -11.34 -11.23
C TRP A 9 -0.82 -11.85 -10.07
N ILE A 10 -0.20 -12.53 -9.09
CA ILE A 10 -0.89 -12.96 -7.87
C ILE A 10 -1.52 -11.74 -7.17
N ARG A 11 -0.73 -10.69 -6.89
CA ARG A 11 -1.22 -9.50 -6.18
C ARG A 11 -2.36 -8.82 -6.95
N LEU A 12 -2.24 -8.70 -8.27
CA LEU A 12 -3.28 -8.11 -9.11
C LEU A 12 -4.56 -8.96 -9.12
N SER A 13 -4.44 -10.29 -9.28
CA SER A 13 -5.59 -11.20 -9.27
C SER A 13 -6.32 -11.15 -7.93
N PHE A 14 -5.61 -11.23 -6.81
CA PHE A 14 -6.23 -11.12 -5.48
C PHE A 14 -6.89 -9.76 -5.28
N PHE A 15 -6.24 -8.67 -5.70
CA PHE A 15 -6.84 -7.34 -5.65
C PHE A 15 -8.16 -7.28 -6.43
N LEU A 16 -8.15 -7.71 -7.70
CA LEU A 16 -9.34 -7.67 -8.57
C LEU A 16 -10.48 -8.56 -8.05
N ILE A 17 -10.16 -9.76 -7.55
CA ILE A 17 -11.16 -10.69 -6.99
C ILE A 17 -11.80 -10.09 -5.75
N ILE A 18 -11.00 -9.63 -4.78
CA ILE A 18 -11.51 -9.07 -3.52
C ILE A 18 -12.27 -7.78 -3.78
N PHE A 19 -11.70 -6.89 -4.61
CA PHE A 19 -12.35 -5.62 -4.98
C PHE A 19 -13.71 -5.88 -5.64
N SER A 20 -13.78 -6.79 -6.62
CA SER A 20 -15.03 -7.10 -7.32
C SER A 20 -16.06 -7.73 -6.38
N ALA A 21 -15.64 -8.67 -5.53
CA ALA A 21 -16.52 -9.30 -4.56
C ALA A 21 -17.13 -8.28 -3.59
N LEU A 22 -16.30 -7.39 -3.02
CA LEU A 22 -16.76 -6.35 -2.12
C LEU A 22 -17.62 -5.29 -2.83
N ALA A 23 -17.28 -4.94 -4.08
CA ALA A 23 -18.05 -3.98 -4.88
C ALA A 23 -19.46 -4.51 -5.14
N ILE A 24 -19.58 -5.79 -5.52
CA ILE A 24 -20.87 -6.47 -5.73
C ILE A 24 -21.67 -6.49 -4.42
N VAL A 25 -21.05 -6.91 -3.31
CA VAL A 25 -21.73 -6.96 -2.00
C VAL A 25 -22.23 -5.57 -1.59
N GLU A 26 -21.42 -4.53 -1.76
CA GLU A 26 -21.79 -3.17 -1.37
C GLU A 26 -22.89 -2.56 -2.27
N ILE A 27 -22.88 -2.85 -3.57
CA ILE A 27 -23.94 -2.41 -4.50
C ILE A 27 -25.27 -3.09 -4.15
N LEU A 28 -25.25 -4.40 -3.87
CA LEU A 28 -26.46 -5.17 -3.56
C LEU A 28 -26.98 -4.90 -2.14
N ARG A 29 -26.09 -4.62 -1.18
CA ARG A 29 -26.43 -4.41 0.24
C ARG A 29 -25.66 -3.21 0.82
N PRO A 30 -25.98 -1.97 0.40
CA PRO A 30 -25.31 -0.79 0.93
C PRO A 30 -25.60 -0.63 2.42
N ARG A 31 -24.55 -0.49 3.25
CA ARG A 31 -24.73 -0.28 4.70
C ARG A 31 -25.09 1.15 5.07
N ARG A 32 -24.77 2.13 4.21
CA ARG A 32 -25.06 3.55 4.43
C ARG A 32 -25.73 4.12 3.19
N ARG A 33 -26.65 5.05 3.40
CA ARG A 33 -27.21 5.86 2.31
C ARG A 33 -26.16 6.89 1.91
N LEU A 34 -25.85 6.95 0.63
CA LEU A 34 -24.91 7.94 0.10
C LEU A 34 -25.59 9.30 0.00
N THR A 35 -24.85 10.35 0.32
CA THR A 35 -25.28 11.74 0.19
C THR A 35 -24.87 12.36 -1.14
N VAL A 36 -23.85 11.80 -1.78
CA VAL A 36 -23.40 12.18 -3.14
C VAL A 36 -23.39 10.98 -4.09
N SER A 37 -23.25 11.25 -5.39
CA SER A 37 -23.35 10.20 -6.41
C SER A 37 -22.19 9.19 -6.32
N LYS A 38 -22.52 7.89 -6.35
CA LYS A 38 -21.51 6.82 -6.35
C LYS A 38 -20.57 6.94 -7.54
N ALA A 39 -21.10 7.15 -8.76
CA ALA A 39 -20.29 7.31 -9.97
C ALA A 39 -19.36 8.52 -9.89
N GLY A 40 -19.83 9.65 -9.34
CA GLY A 40 -19.03 10.87 -9.17
C GLY A 40 -17.86 10.70 -8.20
N ARG A 41 -17.99 9.80 -7.20
CA ARG A 41 -16.90 9.44 -6.28
C ARG A 41 -16.00 8.33 -6.82
N TRP A 42 -16.60 7.31 -7.42
CA TRP A 42 -15.87 6.13 -7.89
C TRP A 42 -14.93 6.47 -9.04
N PHE A 43 -15.32 7.33 -9.98
CA PHE A 43 -14.44 7.70 -11.09
C PHE A 43 -13.10 8.30 -10.62
N PRO A 44 -13.07 9.42 -9.86
CA PRO A 44 -11.79 9.97 -9.39
C PRO A 44 -11.05 9.04 -8.43
N ASN A 45 -11.75 8.29 -7.57
CA ASN A 45 -11.10 7.34 -6.67
C ASN A 45 -10.41 6.21 -7.44
N LEU A 46 -11.06 5.63 -8.46
CA LEU A 46 -10.49 4.57 -9.29
C LEU A 46 -9.33 5.06 -10.16
N VAL A 47 -9.38 6.31 -10.63
CA VAL A 47 -8.24 6.94 -11.31
C VAL A 47 -7.04 7.03 -10.38
N LEU A 48 -7.21 7.50 -9.13
CA LEU A 48 -6.12 7.54 -8.15
C LEU A 48 -5.56 6.13 -7.86
N ILE A 49 -6.45 5.14 -7.66
CA ILE A 49 -6.08 3.74 -7.43
C ILE A 49 -5.22 3.21 -8.58
N ALA A 50 -5.59 3.50 -9.83
CA ALA A 50 -4.84 3.06 -11.01
C ALA A 50 -3.52 3.83 -11.21
N LEU A 51 -3.48 5.12 -10.87
CA LEU A 51 -2.27 5.94 -10.99
C LEU A 51 -1.20 5.58 -9.95
N ASN A 52 -1.60 5.12 -8.76
CA ASN A 52 -0.68 4.77 -7.68
C ASN A 52 0.40 3.73 -8.07
N PRO A 53 0.06 2.54 -8.62
CA PRO A 53 1.08 1.59 -9.07
C PRO A 53 1.91 2.11 -10.25
N VAL A 54 1.32 2.93 -11.13
CA VAL A 54 2.05 3.56 -12.25
C VAL A 54 3.10 4.53 -11.72
N ALA A 55 2.74 5.40 -10.78
CA ALA A 55 3.66 6.34 -10.15
C ALA A 55 4.82 5.62 -9.45
N VAL A 56 4.56 4.51 -8.76
CA VAL A 56 5.61 3.67 -8.18
C VAL A 56 6.51 3.10 -9.27
N ALA A 57 5.94 2.51 -10.32
CA ALA A 57 6.70 1.86 -11.39
C ALA A 57 7.57 2.84 -12.21
N LEU A 58 7.16 4.11 -12.30
CA LEU A 58 7.94 5.16 -12.96
C LEU A 58 9.16 5.61 -12.16
N ILE A 59 9.08 5.54 -10.83
CA ILE A 59 10.14 6.06 -9.93
C ILE A 59 11.06 4.94 -9.46
N PHE A 60 10.52 3.76 -9.19
CA PHE A 60 11.28 2.66 -8.58
C PHE A 60 11.40 1.47 -9.53
N PRO A 61 12.64 1.04 -9.84
CA PRO A 61 12.88 -0.13 -10.69
C PRO A 61 12.62 -1.45 -9.95
N VAL A 62 12.55 -1.41 -8.61
CA VAL A 62 12.32 -2.55 -7.73
C VAL A 62 11.25 -2.21 -6.69
N LEU A 63 10.65 -3.26 -6.15
CA LEU A 63 9.71 -3.20 -5.03
C LEU A 63 10.37 -3.74 -3.75
N PRO A 64 9.73 -3.62 -2.57
CA PRO A 64 10.29 -4.11 -1.32
C PRO A 64 10.68 -5.59 -1.34
N THR A 65 9.98 -6.44 -2.11
CA THR A 65 10.35 -7.85 -2.28
C THR A 65 11.68 -8.01 -3.03
N GLY A 66 11.94 -7.18 -4.04
CA GLY A 66 13.23 -7.12 -4.72
C GLY A 66 14.34 -6.61 -3.80
N VAL A 67 14.06 -5.58 -2.98
CA VAL A 67 15.01 -5.09 -1.98
C VAL A 67 15.31 -6.16 -0.92
N ALA A 68 14.32 -6.94 -0.50
CA ALA A 68 14.52 -8.05 0.43
C ALA A 68 15.44 -9.14 -0.12
N LEU A 69 15.34 -9.44 -1.43
CA LEU A 69 16.26 -10.38 -2.10
C LEU A 69 17.68 -9.84 -2.12
N LEU A 70 17.87 -8.58 -2.51
CA LEU A 70 19.18 -7.92 -2.48
C LEU A 70 19.76 -7.87 -1.07
N ALA A 71 18.94 -7.54 -0.06
CA ALA A 71 19.34 -7.52 1.33
C ALA A 71 19.79 -8.91 1.80
N ALA A 72 19.10 -9.98 1.38
CA ALA A 72 19.50 -11.34 1.68
C ALA A 72 20.84 -11.73 1.02
N GLU A 73 21.08 -11.33 -0.24
CA GLU A 73 22.34 -11.59 -0.95
C GLU A 73 23.53 -10.85 -0.32
N HIS A 74 23.30 -9.62 0.17
CA HIS A 74 24.34 -8.77 0.75
C HIS A 74 24.44 -8.82 2.28
N ASN A 75 23.64 -9.66 2.93
CA ASN A 75 23.57 -9.78 4.38
C ASN A 75 23.15 -8.48 5.10
N TRP A 76 22.31 -7.66 4.46
CA TRP A 76 21.76 -6.42 5.02
C TRP A 76 20.47 -6.67 5.81
N GLY A 77 20.13 -5.71 6.66
CA GLY A 77 18.88 -5.71 7.39
C GLY A 77 18.96 -6.36 8.76
N LEU A 78 18.28 -5.78 9.74
CA LEU A 78 18.24 -6.26 11.12
C LEU A 78 17.93 -7.77 11.23
N LEU A 79 16.98 -8.24 10.41
CA LEU A 79 16.48 -9.62 10.44
C LEU A 79 17.35 -10.61 9.66
N HIS A 80 18.42 -10.17 9.01
CA HIS A 80 19.32 -11.07 8.30
C HIS A 80 20.14 -11.94 9.26
N HIS A 81 20.37 -11.49 10.51
CA HIS A 81 21.23 -12.17 11.48
C HIS A 81 21.01 -13.71 11.54
N PRO A 82 22.08 -14.51 11.40
CA PRO A 82 21.95 -15.97 11.22
C PRO A 82 21.39 -16.69 12.45
N ALA A 83 21.58 -16.11 13.64
CA ALA A 83 21.04 -16.68 14.89
C ALA A 83 19.53 -16.49 15.08
N ILE A 84 18.86 -15.66 14.26
CA ILE A 84 17.42 -15.44 14.38
C ILE A 84 16.67 -16.57 13.65
N PRO A 85 15.83 -17.38 14.33
CA PRO A 85 15.01 -18.39 13.69
C PRO A 85 14.10 -17.82 12.60
N HIS A 86 13.86 -18.56 11.53
CA HIS A 86 13.09 -18.06 10.38
C HIS A 86 11.69 -17.53 10.75
N TRP A 87 10.97 -18.21 11.64
CA TRP A 87 9.66 -17.75 12.10
C TRP A 87 9.71 -16.41 12.85
N MET A 88 10.78 -16.15 13.62
CA MET A 88 10.98 -14.85 14.27
C MET A 88 11.28 -13.75 13.26
N LYS A 89 11.97 -14.06 12.15
CA LYS A 89 12.16 -13.11 11.04
C LYS A 89 10.81 -12.74 10.42
N ILE A 90 9.90 -13.69 10.25
CA ILE A 90 8.56 -13.41 9.71
C ILE A 90 7.75 -12.53 10.67
N ILE A 91 7.62 -12.94 11.95
CA ILE A 91 6.85 -12.17 12.94
C ILE A 91 7.46 -10.79 13.15
N GLY A 92 8.79 -10.72 13.31
CA GLY A 92 9.52 -9.47 13.43
C GLY A 92 9.34 -8.56 12.21
N GLY A 93 9.40 -9.13 11.00
CA GLY A 93 9.16 -8.39 9.76
C GLY A 93 7.76 -7.78 9.70
N ILE A 94 6.73 -8.55 10.07
CA ILE A 94 5.34 -8.06 10.14
C ILE A 94 5.25 -6.91 11.15
N VAL A 95 5.68 -7.14 12.39
CA VAL A 95 5.54 -6.16 13.49
C VAL A 95 6.33 -4.88 13.22
N LEU A 96 7.58 -5.00 12.77
CA LEU A 96 8.44 -3.85 12.50
C LEU A 96 7.95 -3.05 11.30
N LEU A 97 7.56 -3.72 10.21
CA LEU A 97 7.05 -3.02 9.03
C LEU A 97 5.70 -2.35 9.31
N ASP A 98 4.82 -3.00 10.08
CA ASP A 98 3.57 -2.39 10.55
C ASP A 98 3.84 -1.17 11.42
N LEU A 99 4.81 -1.24 12.34
CA LEU A 99 5.20 -0.09 13.17
C LEU A 99 5.76 1.06 12.32
N VAL A 100 6.57 0.76 11.29
CA VAL A 100 7.08 1.75 10.34
C VAL A 100 5.93 2.42 9.58
N VAL A 101 4.99 1.64 9.07
CA VAL A 101 3.82 2.17 8.33
C VAL A 101 2.88 2.94 9.25
N TYR A 102 2.68 2.48 10.49
CA TYR A 102 1.90 3.19 11.51
C TYR A 102 2.55 4.54 11.83
N THR A 103 3.86 4.55 12.06
CA THR A 103 4.61 5.79 12.34
C THR A 103 4.56 6.72 11.13
N GLN A 104 4.72 6.17 9.91
CA GLN A 104 4.52 6.92 8.69
C GLN A 104 3.14 7.60 8.69
N HIS A 105 2.06 6.86 8.99
CA HIS A 105 0.71 7.41 9.00
C HIS A 105 0.54 8.53 10.04
N VAL A 106 1.07 8.36 11.26
CA VAL A 106 1.10 9.43 12.28
C VAL A 106 1.81 10.67 11.75
N LEU A 107 2.96 10.51 11.07
CA LEU A 107 3.68 11.63 10.46
C LEU A 107 2.88 12.30 9.32
N HIS A 108 2.09 11.53 8.57
CA HIS A 108 1.20 12.08 7.53
C HIS A 108 0.10 12.98 8.12
N HIS A 109 -0.29 12.74 9.38
CA HIS A 109 -1.20 13.62 10.11
C HIS A 109 -0.50 14.78 10.82
N ALA A 110 0.73 14.57 11.31
CA ALA A 110 1.44 15.54 12.14
C ALA A 110 2.26 16.57 11.33
N VAL A 111 2.81 16.20 10.18
CA VAL A 111 3.71 17.05 9.39
C VAL A 111 2.92 17.78 8.29
N PRO A 112 2.92 19.13 8.24
CA PRO A 112 2.05 19.88 7.31
C PRO A 112 2.21 19.54 5.83
N VAL A 113 3.44 19.25 5.38
CA VAL A 113 3.71 18.88 3.97
C VAL A 113 3.16 17.49 3.66
N LEU A 114 3.34 16.52 4.56
CA LEU A 114 2.80 15.17 4.37
C LEU A 114 1.27 15.15 4.45
N TRP A 115 0.69 15.98 5.33
CA TRP A 115 -0.76 16.15 5.43
C TRP A 115 -1.39 16.67 4.13
N ARG A 116 -0.70 17.55 3.38
CA ARG A 116 -1.23 18.03 2.08
C ARG A 116 -1.41 16.89 1.07
N LEU A 117 -0.59 15.85 1.14
CA LEU A 117 -0.76 14.64 0.33
C LEU A 117 -1.85 13.76 0.92
N HIS A 118 -1.75 13.49 2.23
CA HIS A 118 -2.62 12.56 2.93
C HIS A 118 -4.08 13.00 3.03
N ARG A 119 -4.36 14.31 3.04
CA ARG A 119 -5.73 14.82 3.07
C ARG A 119 -6.56 14.38 1.86
N VAL A 120 -5.95 13.93 0.76
CA VAL A 120 -6.69 13.30 -0.35
C VAL A 120 -7.43 12.06 0.16
N HIS A 121 -6.82 11.26 1.03
CA HIS A 121 -7.45 10.12 1.67
C HIS A 121 -8.62 10.53 2.58
N HIS A 122 -8.48 11.65 3.31
CA HIS A 122 -9.46 12.11 4.31
C HIS A 122 -10.57 13.03 3.79
N THR A 123 -10.61 13.35 2.51
CA THR A 123 -11.57 14.32 1.93
C THR A 123 -12.73 13.66 1.19
N ASP A 124 -12.92 12.35 1.36
CA ASP A 124 -14.09 11.68 0.79
C ASP A 124 -15.37 12.05 1.55
N LEU A 125 -16.46 12.35 0.84
CA LEU A 125 -17.70 12.88 1.43
C LEU A 125 -18.62 11.81 2.00
N ASP A 126 -18.47 10.59 1.50
CA ASP A 126 -19.17 9.40 1.98
C ASP A 126 -18.13 8.29 2.15
N PHE A 127 -18.54 7.17 2.76
CA PHE A 127 -17.66 6.02 3.00
C PHE A 127 -18.12 4.83 2.17
N ASP A 128 -17.23 4.29 1.35
CA ASP A 128 -17.45 3.05 0.59
C ASP A 128 -16.14 2.31 0.27
N LEU A 129 -16.22 1.19 -0.44
CA LEU A 129 -15.08 0.36 -0.86
C LEU A 129 -13.89 1.15 -1.41
N THR A 130 -14.14 2.24 -2.14
CA THR A 130 -13.08 3.01 -2.81
C THR A 130 -12.41 4.03 -1.89
N THR A 131 -13.06 4.42 -0.79
CA THR A 131 -12.56 5.41 0.18
C THR A 131 -11.23 4.98 0.80
N GLY A 132 -11.09 3.69 1.13
CA GLY A 132 -9.86 3.15 1.72
C GLY A 132 -8.67 3.06 0.75
N LEU A 133 -8.89 3.26 -0.55
CA LEU A 133 -7.90 3.00 -1.60
C LEU A 133 -7.47 4.27 -2.35
N ARG A 134 -8.13 5.41 -2.10
CA ARG A 134 -7.77 6.72 -2.67
C ARG A 134 -6.60 7.35 -1.90
N PHE A 135 -5.41 7.28 -2.47
CA PHE A 135 -4.24 7.98 -1.96
C PHE A 135 -3.70 8.92 -3.03
N HIS A 136 -3.00 9.98 -2.60
CA HIS A 136 -2.28 10.83 -3.52
C HIS A 136 -1.08 10.03 -4.10
N PRO A 137 -0.79 10.03 -5.42
CA PRO A 137 0.30 9.22 -5.98
C PRO A 137 1.67 9.47 -5.33
N LEU A 138 1.99 10.74 -5.03
CA LEU A 138 3.22 11.08 -4.28
C LEU A 138 3.26 10.50 -2.86
N GLU A 139 2.12 10.33 -2.19
CA GLU A 139 2.05 9.68 -0.88
C GLU A 139 2.48 8.22 -0.99
N ILE A 140 2.02 7.52 -2.04
CA ILE A 140 2.39 6.14 -2.30
C ILE A 140 3.87 6.03 -2.66
N VAL A 141 4.43 6.97 -3.44
CA VAL A 141 5.87 7.02 -3.75
C VAL A 141 6.69 7.18 -2.47
N VAL A 142 6.32 8.12 -1.60
CA VAL A 142 6.97 8.32 -0.29
C VAL A 142 6.85 7.06 0.58
N SER A 143 5.65 6.47 0.65
CA SER A 143 5.43 5.22 1.39
C SER A 143 6.33 4.09 0.88
N MET A 144 6.49 3.98 -0.43
CA MET A 144 7.30 2.94 -1.04
C MET A 144 8.78 3.14 -0.71
N ALA A 145 9.29 4.37 -0.78
CA ALA A 145 10.66 4.68 -0.38
C ALA A 145 10.92 4.30 1.09
N ILE A 146 10.02 4.66 2.00
CA ILE A 146 10.13 4.33 3.43
C ILE A 146 10.14 2.81 3.65
N LYS A 147 9.23 2.08 2.99
CA LYS A 147 9.15 0.61 3.10
C LYS A 147 10.42 -0.06 2.60
N MET A 148 10.95 0.38 1.46
CA MET A 148 12.20 -0.17 0.91
C MET A 148 13.39 0.14 1.81
N ALA A 149 13.49 1.36 2.34
CA ALA A 149 14.53 1.74 3.30
C ALA A 149 14.45 0.88 4.57
N ALA A 150 13.25 0.65 5.10
CA ALA A 150 13.04 -0.20 6.27
C ALA A 150 13.40 -1.68 6.02
N VAL A 151 13.17 -2.19 4.82
CA VAL A 151 13.58 -3.56 4.44
C VAL A 151 15.09 -3.70 4.32
N ALA A 152 15.80 -2.65 3.91
CA ALA A 152 17.25 -2.68 3.75
C ALA A 152 18.04 -2.44 5.06
N ALA A 153 17.39 -1.93 6.11
CA ALA A 153 18.01 -1.49 7.36
C ALA A 153 18.02 -2.54 8.48
#